data_AF-X1JME6-F1
#
_entry.id   AF-X1JME6-F1
#
_cell.length_a   1.000
_cell.length_b   1.000
_cell.length_c   1.000
_cell.angle_alpha   90.00
_cell.angle_beta   90.00
_cell.angle_gamma   90.00
#
_symmetry.space_group_name_H-M   'P 1'
#
loop_
_entity.id
_entity.type
_entity.pdbx_description
1 polymer ?
#
loop_
_entity_poly.entity_id
_entity_poly.type
_entity_poly.pdbx_seq_one_letter_code
_entity_poly.pdbx_strand_id
1 'polypeptide(L)'
;KCTGCGLCTEKCPIKVPDEFNRGIGERSAIYIPFPQAVPKIATIDRSVCIECNSCERTCPAEAIEFDQEPEFVDINVGAVIAATGYDEYPIIETNEYKYGIYPDVITQIELERMLSPIGPTGGHLYRISDGKTPKIVAMIQCVGSRSLNGNPYCSVVCCSVALKNAQLLKQEYPDTEIVIFYIDMRTWDKGNEEYYRKVREAGILTIRGKVGDIKLDSEANKLTLTASDTLTNQIVNLDADLVVLSTGMVPSK
;
A
#
# COMPACT_ATOMS: atom_id res chain seq x y z
N LYS A 1 9.79 31.27 -3.18
CA LYS A 1 8.93 31.81 -4.26
C LYS A 1 7.83 30.85 -4.72
N CYS A 2 8.03 29.53 -4.61
CA CYS A 2 7.04 28.53 -5.07
C CYS A 2 5.65 28.75 -4.45
N THR A 3 4.61 28.68 -5.29
CA THR A 3 3.20 28.85 -4.89
C THR A 3 2.43 27.52 -4.78
N GLY A 4 3.05 26.39 -5.15
CA GLY A 4 2.40 25.08 -5.11
C GLY A 4 1.26 24.90 -6.13
N CYS A 5 1.24 25.69 -7.21
CA CYS A 5 0.16 25.65 -8.21
C CYS A 5 0.15 24.41 -9.12
N GLY A 6 1.26 23.67 -9.24
CA GLY A 6 1.33 22.42 -10.01
C GLY A 6 1.59 22.55 -11.53
N LEU A 7 1.56 23.75 -12.11
CA LEU A 7 1.75 23.92 -13.57
C LEU A 7 3.06 23.31 -14.10
N CYS A 8 4.12 23.35 -13.30
CA CYS A 8 5.41 22.79 -13.66
C CYS A 8 5.43 21.24 -13.69
N THR A 9 4.60 20.58 -12.88
CA THR A 9 4.49 19.11 -12.84
C THR A 9 3.72 18.60 -14.06
N GLU A 10 2.69 19.33 -14.49
CA GLU A 10 1.91 19.02 -15.70
C GLU A 10 2.74 19.08 -17.00
N LYS A 11 3.70 20.02 -17.08
CA LYS A 11 4.53 20.24 -18.29
C LYS A 11 5.81 19.42 -18.33
N CYS A 12 6.14 18.69 -17.27
CA CYS A 12 7.32 17.86 -17.23
C CYS A 12 7.15 16.64 -18.15
N PRO A 13 8.06 16.39 -19.11
CA PRO A 13 7.94 15.27 -20.04
C PRO A 13 8.39 13.93 -19.44
N ILE A 14 9.12 13.96 -18.32
CA ILE A 14 9.61 12.75 -17.66
C ILE A 14 8.50 12.18 -16.78
N LYS A 15 8.26 10.88 -16.89
CA LYS A 15 7.35 10.10 -16.05
C LYS A 15 8.11 8.94 -15.42
N VAL A 16 7.94 8.77 -14.12
CA VAL A 16 8.56 7.71 -13.32
C VAL A 16 7.52 7.14 -12.35
N PRO A 17 7.67 5.89 -11.90
CA PRO A 17 6.78 5.32 -10.90
C PRO A 17 6.69 6.20 -9.65
N ASP A 18 5.49 6.39 -9.12
CA ASP A 18 5.27 7.25 -7.95
C ASP A 18 5.44 6.45 -6.65
N GLU A 19 6.51 6.75 -5.90
CA GLU A 19 6.87 6.05 -4.67
C GLU A 19 5.85 6.27 -3.55
N PHE A 20 5.21 7.45 -3.49
CA PHE A 20 4.13 7.72 -2.53
C PHE A 20 2.92 6.83 -2.80
N ASN A 21 2.67 6.54 -4.08
CA ASN A 21 1.64 5.63 -4.54
C ASN A 21 2.11 4.17 -4.70
N ARG A 22 3.26 3.80 -4.11
CA ARG A 22 3.82 2.43 -4.15
C ARG A 22 4.07 1.92 -5.58
N GLY A 23 4.42 2.81 -6.50
CA GLY A 23 4.64 2.50 -7.91
C GLY A 23 3.35 2.33 -8.71
N ILE A 24 2.17 2.51 -8.10
CA ILE A 24 0.90 2.55 -8.82
C ILE A 24 0.73 3.93 -9.44
N GLY A 25 0.75 4.00 -10.76
CA GLY A 25 0.73 5.26 -11.50
C GLY A 25 2.12 5.91 -11.56
N GLU A 26 2.14 7.14 -12.10
CA GLU A 26 3.38 7.83 -12.43
C GLU A 26 3.38 9.26 -11.87
N ARG A 27 4.55 9.72 -11.44
CA ARG A 27 4.83 11.13 -11.14
C ARG A 27 5.82 11.69 -12.16
N SER A 28 5.93 13.00 -12.21
CA SER A 28 6.97 13.69 -12.98
C SER A 28 8.27 13.86 -12.20
N ALA A 29 9.36 14.19 -12.90
CA ALA A 29 10.64 14.51 -12.27
C ALA A 29 10.55 15.73 -11.33
N ILE A 30 9.73 16.73 -11.68
CA ILE A 30 9.28 17.77 -10.76
C ILE A 30 7.89 17.42 -10.26
N TYR A 31 7.69 17.33 -8.95
CA TYR A 31 6.45 16.81 -8.37
C TYR A 31 6.13 17.44 -7.02
N ILE A 32 4.88 17.26 -6.58
CA ILE A 32 4.44 17.52 -5.20
C ILE A 32 3.99 16.15 -4.66
N PRO A 33 4.51 15.65 -3.52
CA PRO A 33 4.28 14.26 -3.09
C PRO A 33 2.81 13.83 -3.07
N PHE A 34 1.92 14.71 -2.61
CA PHE A 34 0.46 14.52 -2.65
C PHE A 34 -0.26 15.87 -2.59
N PRO A 35 -1.56 15.96 -2.97
CA PRO A 35 -2.25 17.24 -3.12
C PRO A 35 -2.32 18.14 -1.87
N GLN A 36 -2.26 17.52 -0.68
CA GLN A 36 -2.30 18.18 0.63
C GLN A 36 -0.93 18.26 1.31
N ALA A 37 0.18 18.06 0.58
CA ALA A 37 1.53 18.12 1.16
C ALA A 37 1.78 19.45 1.89
N VAL A 38 2.48 19.38 3.02
CA VAL A 38 2.88 20.53 3.83
C VAL A 38 4.39 20.46 4.10
N PRO A 39 5.18 21.46 3.67
CA PRO A 39 4.78 22.61 2.85
C PRO A 39 4.31 22.20 1.44
N LYS A 40 3.34 22.94 0.88
CA LYS A 40 2.81 22.67 -0.48
C LYS A 40 3.74 23.27 -1.55
N ILE A 41 4.90 22.66 -1.71
CA ILE A 41 5.94 23.09 -2.66
C ILE A 41 6.33 21.93 -3.58
N ALA A 42 6.77 22.27 -4.79
CA ALA A 42 7.29 21.30 -5.74
C ALA A 42 8.77 21.01 -5.50
N THR A 43 9.17 19.77 -5.70
CA THR A 43 10.55 19.27 -5.58
C THR A 43 11.00 18.70 -6.92
N ILE A 44 12.25 18.95 -7.31
CA ILE A 44 12.88 18.35 -8.50
C ILE A 44 13.72 17.17 -8.06
N ASP A 45 13.40 15.98 -8.56
CA ASP A 45 14.24 14.80 -8.44
C ASP A 45 15.36 14.86 -9.49
N ARG A 46 16.57 15.21 -9.04
CA ARG A 46 17.75 15.34 -9.91
C ARG A 46 18.20 14.01 -10.50
N SER A 47 17.85 12.87 -9.90
CA SER A 47 18.28 11.56 -10.39
C SER A 47 17.63 11.17 -11.73
N VAL A 48 16.47 11.77 -12.06
CA VAL A 48 15.69 11.49 -13.27
C VAL A 48 15.43 12.74 -14.12
N CYS A 49 15.79 13.93 -13.63
CA CYS A 49 15.64 15.19 -14.37
C CYS A 49 16.63 15.26 -15.55
N ILE A 50 16.13 15.68 -16.71
CA ILE A 50 16.94 15.84 -17.95
C ILE A 50 17.25 17.31 -18.29
N GLU A 51 16.97 18.25 -17.38
CA GLU A 51 17.27 19.69 -17.55
C GLU A 51 16.71 20.33 -18.83
N CYS A 52 15.53 19.90 -19.30
CA CYS A 52 14.90 20.44 -20.51
C CYS A 52 14.27 21.85 -20.36
N ASN A 53 14.33 22.43 -19.17
CA ASN A 53 13.80 23.76 -18.81
C ASN A 53 12.31 24.00 -19.15
N SER A 54 11.51 22.94 -19.31
CA SER A 54 10.06 23.05 -19.54
C SER A 54 9.33 23.61 -18.31
N CYS A 55 9.71 23.11 -17.14
CA CYS A 55 9.13 23.52 -15.85
C CYS A 55 9.44 24.99 -15.53
N GLU A 56 10.68 25.44 -15.77
CA GLU A 56 11.13 26.82 -15.58
C GLU A 56 10.32 27.80 -16.44
N ARG A 57 10.26 27.57 -17.77
CA ARG A 57 9.51 28.41 -18.72
C ARG A 57 8.01 28.52 -18.41
N THR A 58 7.47 27.54 -17.68
CA THR A 58 6.04 27.50 -17.31
C THR A 58 5.79 28.14 -15.95
N CYS A 59 6.79 28.29 -15.09
CA CYS A 59 6.60 28.72 -13.70
C CYS A 59 6.32 30.23 -13.61
N PRO A 60 5.09 30.67 -13.28
CA PRO A 60 4.77 32.10 -13.22
C PRO A 60 5.43 32.82 -12.03
N ALA A 61 5.88 32.06 -11.03
CA ALA A 61 6.52 32.59 -9.83
C ALA A 61 8.06 32.66 -9.95
N GLU A 62 8.63 32.24 -11.09
CA GLU A 62 10.08 32.23 -11.34
C GLU A 62 10.86 31.62 -10.16
N ALA A 63 10.36 30.46 -9.71
CA ALA A 63 10.77 29.83 -8.45
C ALA A 63 11.73 28.64 -8.63
N ILE A 64 12.06 28.28 -9.88
CA ILE A 64 12.89 27.12 -10.20
C ILE A 64 14.33 27.59 -10.34
N GLU A 65 15.21 27.02 -9.54
CA GLU A 65 16.64 27.34 -9.50
C GLU A 65 17.40 25.99 -9.58
N PHE A 66 18.05 25.72 -10.71
CA PHE A 66 18.73 24.43 -10.94
C PHE A 66 20.08 24.34 -10.22
N ASP A 67 20.72 25.47 -9.97
CA ASP A 67 22.00 25.62 -9.27
C ASP A 67 21.82 25.74 -7.75
N GLN A 68 20.63 25.45 -7.21
CA GLN A 68 20.41 25.40 -5.77
C GLN A 68 21.26 24.29 -5.13
N GLU A 69 22.17 24.69 -4.25
CA GLU A 69 23.03 23.79 -3.47
C GLU A 69 22.43 23.49 -2.08
N PRO A 70 22.74 22.33 -1.47
CA PRO A 70 22.31 22.04 -0.11
C PRO A 70 22.94 23.01 0.89
N GLU A 71 22.11 23.52 1.81
CA GLU A 71 22.56 24.39 2.90
C GLU A 71 22.76 23.57 4.18
N PHE A 72 23.93 23.70 4.79
CA PHE A 72 24.20 23.15 6.12
C PHE A 72 23.91 24.22 7.18
N VAL A 73 23.04 23.89 8.13
CA VAL A 73 22.59 24.81 9.18
C VAL A 73 23.01 24.27 10.54
N ASP A 74 23.77 25.08 11.29
CA ASP A 74 24.13 24.77 12.66
C ASP A 74 23.00 25.16 13.62
N ILE A 75 22.48 24.19 14.38
CA ILE A 75 21.40 24.40 15.33
C ILE A 75 21.85 23.93 16.72
N ASN A 76 21.85 24.84 17.69
CA ASN A 76 22.10 24.50 19.09
C ASN A 76 20.80 24.02 19.75
N VAL A 77 20.73 22.74 20.11
CA VAL A 77 19.56 22.13 20.75
C VAL A 77 19.93 21.49 22.08
N GLY A 78 18.99 21.48 23.03
CA GLY A 78 19.17 20.80 24.32
C GLY A 78 18.79 19.31 24.29
N ALA A 79 17.97 18.88 23.34
CA ALA A 79 17.50 17.51 23.20
C ALA A 79 17.13 17.18 21.75
N VAL A 80 17.17 15.91 21.39
CA VAL A 80 16.79 15.37 20.07
C VAL A 80 15.75 14.28 20.27
N ILE A 81 14.68 14.30 19.46
CA ILE A 81 13.64 13.28 19.45
C ILE A 81 13.72 12.56 18.09
N ALA A 82 13.96 11.24 18.12
CA ALA A 82 13.95 10.42 16.91
C ALA A 82 12.53 9.88 16.65
N ALA A 83 11.96 10.23 15.50
CA ALA A 83 10.61 9.82 15.10
C ALA A 83 10.54 9.51 13.59
N THR A 84 11.54 8.76 13.08
CA THR A 84 11.70 8.46 11.64
C THR A 84 10.70 7.44 11.10
N GLY A 85 9.93 6.79 11.98
CA GLY A 85 8.82 5.92 11.59
C GLY A 85 9.25 4.49 11.24
N TYR A 86 8.68 3.96 10.17
CA TYR A 86 8.79 2.55 9.77
C TYR A 86 8.72 2.41 8.24
N ASP A 87 9.18 1.27 7.75
CA ASP A 87 9.00 0.83 6.37
C ASP A 87 8.19 -0.48 6.32
N GLU A 88 7.61 -0.77 5.15
CA GLU A 88 6.97 -2.05 4.88
C GLU A 88 8.01 -3.17 4.77
N TYR A 89 7.71 -4.34 5.33
CA TYR A 89 8.54 -5.54 5.18
C TYR A 89 8.86 -5.79 3.69
N PRO A 90 10.14 -5.99 3.31
CA PRO A 90 10.56 -6.08 1.91
C PRO A 90 10.23 -7.44 1.31
N ILE A 91 8.93 -7.69 1.11
CA ILE A 91 8.41 -9.00 0.69
C ILE A 91 8.91 -9.45 -0.69
N ILE A 92 9.28 -8.50 -1.56
CA ILE A 92 9.85 -8.79 -2.88
C ILE A 92 11.19 -9.53 -2.77
N GLU A 93 11.95 -9.33 -1.70
CA GLU A 93 13.24 -9.98 -1.49
C GLU A 93 13.08 -11.44 -1.06
N THR A 94 11.93 -11.82 -0.50
CA THR A 94 11.67 -13.17 0.02
C THR A 94 10.82 -14.03 -0.91
N ASN A 95 10.27 -13.46 -1.99
CA ASN A 95 9.29 -14.11 -2.86
C ASN A 95 8.09 -14.72 -2.10
N GLU A 96 7.83 -14.25 -0.88
CA GLU A 96 6.72 -14.74 -0.05
C GLU A 96 5.40 -14.41 -0.76
N TYR A 97 4.51 -15.40 -0.88
CA TYR A 97 3.21 -15.25 -1.52
C TYR A 97 3.22 -14.72 -2.96
N LYS A 98 4.33 -14.87 -3.70
CA LYS A 98 4.43 -14.50 -5.13
C LYS A 98 4.16 -13.02 -5.43
N TYR A 99 4.36 -12.16 -4.42
CA TYR A 99 4.33 -10.71 -4.61
C TYR A 99 5.36 -10.28 -5.67
N GLY A 100 4.98 -9.37 -6.55
CA GLY A 100 5.80 -8.91 -7.67
C GLY A 100 5.92 -9.91 -8.84
N ILE A 101 5.42 -11.14 -8.68
CA ILE A 101 5.32 -12.14 -9.75
C ILE A 101 3.89 -12.16 -10.30
N TYR A 102 2.89 -12.19 -9.40
CA TYR A 102 1.49 -12.14 -9.77
C TYR A 102 0.96 -10.71 -9.63
N PRO A 103 0.41 -10.12 -10.71
CA PRO A 103 -0.02 -8.71 -10.69
C PRO A 103 -1.18 -8.44 -9.72
N ASP A 104 -2.03 -9.44 -9.46
CA ASP A 104 -3.18 -9.31 -8.56
C ASP A 104 -2.85 -9.76 -7.11
N VAL A 105 -1.56 -9.79 -6.75
CA VAL A 105 -1.09 -9.92 -5.37
C VAL A 105 -0.51 -8.58 -4.96
N ILE A 106 -1.24 -7.85 -4.11
CA ILE A 106 -0.88 -6.49 -3.65
C ILE A 106 -0.70 -6.45 -2.13
N THR A 107 -0.12 -5.39 -1.59
CA THR A 107 -0.05 -5.15 -0.14
C THR A 107 -1.24 -4.33 0.37
N GLN A 108 -1.43 -4.30 1.69
CA GLN A 108 -2.42 -3.42 2.31
C GLN A 108 -2.13 -1.94 2.00
N ILE A 109 -0.86 -1.52 1.93
CA ILE A 109 -0.51 -0.12 1.65
C ILE A 109 -0.88 0.23 0.20
N GLU A 110 -0.60 -0.67 -0.75
CA GLU A 110 -1.05 -0.52 -2.13
C GLU A 110 -2.58 -0.40 -2.22
N LEU A 111 -3.31 -1.26 -1.49
CA LEU A 111 -4.76 -1.17 -1.38
C LEU A 111 -5.20 0.20 -0.81
N GLU A 112 -4.56 0.74 0.23
CA GLU A 112 -4.85 2.09 0.74
C GLU A 112 -4.67 3.16 -0.34
N ARG A 113 -3.61 3.06 -1.14
CA ARG A 113 -3.38 4.00 -2.25
C ARG A 113 -4.49 3.89 -3.29
N MET A 114 -4.93 2.68 -3.63
CA MET A 114 -6.02 2.45 -4.58
C MET A 114 -7.40 2.88 -4.03
N LEU A 115 -7.64 2.76 -2.74
CA LEU A 115 -8.92 3.19 -2.13
C LEU A 115 -8.96 4.69 -1.83
N SER A 116 -7.82 5.37 -1.87
CA SER A 116 -7.76 6.81 -1.63
C SER A 116 -8.41 7.60 -2.80
N PRO A 117 -9.34 8.53 -2.54
CA PRO A 117 -9.92 9.39 -3.58
C PRO A 117 -8.90 10.27 -4.32
N ILE A 118 -7.77 10.54 -3.67
CA ILE A 118 -6.62 11.28 -4.22
C ILE A 118 -5.47 10.34 -4.64
N GLY A 119 -5.73 9.04 -4.62
CA GLY A 119 -4.81 8.02 -5.09
C GLY A 119 -4.81 7.89 -6.60
N PRO A 120 -3.96 7.01 -7.14
CA PRO A 120 -3.72 6.88 -8.58
C PRO A 120 -4.93 6.32 -9.34
N THR A 121 -5.86 5.67 -8.63
CA THR A 121 -7.07 5.06 -9.20
C THR A 121 -8.34 5.88 -8.93
N GLY A 122 -8.22 7.06 -8.31
CA GLY A 122 -9.36 7.91 -7.94
C GLY A 122 -10.28 7.29 -6.88
N GLY A 123 -9.79 6.31 -6.10
CA GLY A 123 -10.58 5.61 -5.08
C GLY A 123 -11.31 4.36 -5.59
N HIS A 124 -11.05 3.94 -6.83
CA HIS A 124 -11.67 2.76 -7.40
C HIS A 124 -10.75 1.53 -7.33
N LEU A 125 -11.28 0.41 -6.84
CA LEU A 125 -10.60 -0.87 -6.84
C LEU A 125 -10.77 -1.59 -8.19
N TYR A 126 -9.65 -1.98 -8.77
CA TYR A 126 -9.59 -2.85 -9.94
C TYR A 126 -8.37 -3.77 -9.86
N ARG A 127 -8.42 -4.89 -10.57
CA ARG A 127 -7.30 -5.81 -10.73
C ARG A 127 -6.24 -5.20 -11.63
N ILE A 128 -4.98 -5.28 -11.23
CA ILE A 128 -3.87 -4.72 -11.99
C ILE A 128 -3.70 -5.47 -13.31
N SER A 129 -4.02 -6.78 -13.34
CA SER A 129 -3.88 -7.61 -14.54
C SER A 129 -4.83 -7.24 -15.69
N ASP A 130 -6.11 -6.99 -15.40
CA ASP A 130 -7.15 -6.88 -16.42
C ASP A 130 -8.12 -5.70 -16.23
N GLY A 131 -7.90 -4.87 -15.21
CA GLY A 131 -8.70 -3.67 -14.94
C GLY A 131 -10.11 -3.93 -14.42
N LYS A 132 -10.49 -5.19 -14.13
CA LYS A 132 -11.84 -5.51 -13.63
C LYS A 132 -11.94 -5.36 -12.12
N THR A 133 -13.12 -5.04 -11.62
CA THR A 133 -13.40 -5.06 -10.19
C THR A 133 -13.37 -6.50 -9.67
N PRO A 134 -12.60 -6.82 -8.61
CA PRO A 134 -12.52 -8.17 -8.06
C PRO A 134 -13.82 -8.53 -7.32
N LYS A 135 -14.34 -9.73 -7.57
CA LYS A 135 -15.52 -10.27 -6.87
C LYS A 135 -15.12 -11.02 -5.61
N ILE A 136 -13.93 -11.62 -5.57
CA ILE A 136 -13.41 -12.33 -4.40
C ILE A 136 -12.06 -11.72 -4.02
N VAL A 137 -11.97 -11.17 -2.81
CA VAL A 137 -10.76 -10.59 -2.23
C VAL A 137 -10.30 -11.42 -1.03
N ALA A 138 -9.10 -11.97 -1.11
CA ALA A 138 -8.48 -12.72 -0.01
C ALA A 138 -7.41 -11.85 0.68
N MET A 139 -7.54 -11.64 1.98
CA MET A 139 -6.55 -10.94 2.80
C MET A 139 -5.73 -11.92 3.62
N ILE A 140 -4.41 -11.86 3.52
CA ILE A 140 -3.50 -12.76 4.25
C ILE A 140 -2.83 -12.00 5.38
N GLN A 141 -2.98 -12.50 6.60
CA GLN A 141 -2.39 -11.90 7.79
C GLN A 141 -0.97 -12.38 8.09
N CYS A 142 -0.26 -11.57 8.88
CA CYS A 142 1.07 -11.89 9.40
C CYS A 142 2.13 -12.14 8.31
N VAL A 143 2.03 -11.45 7.17
CA VAL A 143 3.02 -11.58 6.11
C VAL A 143 4.31 -10.87 6.55
N GLY A 144 5.45 -11.57 6.55
CA GLY A 144 6.71 -11.06 7.13
C GLY A 144 6.73 -10.86 8.65
N SER A 145 5.65 -11.21 9.37
CA SER A 145 5.54 -11.07 10.85
C SER A 145 5.21 -12.41 11.49
N ARG A 146 5.59 -12.60 12.77
CA ARG A 146 5.40 -13.86 13.50
C ARG A 146 5.90 -15.07 12.70
N SER A 147 7.02 -14.90 12.01
CA SER A 147 7.64 -15.87 11.11
C SER A 147 9.12 -15.95 11.42
N LEU A 148 9.66 -17.17 11.52
CA LEU A 148 11.11 -17.37 11.70
C LEU A 148 11.91 -17.02 10.45
N ASN A 149 11.29 -17.09 9.27
CA ASN A 149 11.90 -16.71 7.99
C ASN A 149 11.76 -15.21 7.70
N GLY A 150 10.96 -14.50 8.49
CA GLY A 150 10.79 -13.04 8.42
C GLY A 150 11.10 -12.46 9.79
N ASN A 151 10.11 -11.78 10.39
CA ASN A 151 10.25 -11.21 11.72
C ASN A 151 9.56 -12.07 12.79
N PRO A 152 10.21 -12.37 13.93
CA PRO A 152 9.60 -13.16 15.01
C PRO A 152 8.54 -12.39 15.81
N TYR A 153 8.46 -11.06 15.65
CA TYR A 153 7.51 -10.20 16.34
C TYR A 153 6.21 -10.00 15.57
N CYS A 154 5.21 -9.45 16.27
CA CYS A 154 3.95 -9.02 15.67
C CYS A 154 4.02 -7.54 15.32
N SER A 155 3.55 -7.16 14.13
CA SER A 155 3.50 -5.76 13.67
C SER A 155 2.31 -4.96 14.23
N VAL A 156 1.54 -5.54 15.16
CA VAL A 156 0.45 -4.91 15.95
C VAL A 156 -0.77 -4.43 15.14
N VAL A 157 -0.58 -3.73 14.03
CA VAL A 157 -1.64 -3.01 13.30
C VAL A 157 -2.29 -3.80 12.16
N CYS A 158 -1.62 -4.84 11.63
CA CYS A 158 -2.05 -5.55 10.42
C CYS A 158 -3.46 -6.16 10.54
N CYS A 159 -3.85 -6.66 11.72
CA CYS A 159 -5.21 -7.13 11.97
C CYS A 159 -6.24 -6.01 11.81
N SER A 160 -6.04 -4.87 12.50
CA SER A 160 -6.96 -3.74 12.46
C SER A 160 -7.04 -3.09 11.07
N VAL A 161 -5.91 -2.95 10.38
CA VAL A 161 -5.86 -2.41 9.00
C VAL A 161 -6.67 -3.29 8.04
N ALA A 162 -6.49 -4.61 8.10
CA ALA A 162 -7.25 -5.52 7.25
C ALA A 162 -8.75 -5.47 7.55
N LEU A 163 -9.15 -5.45 8.83
CA LEU A 163 -10.55 -5.30 9.22
C LEU A 163 -11.13 -3.97 8.71
N LYS A 164 -10.36 -2.89 8.79
CA LYS A 164 -10.74 -1.57 8.32
C LYS A 164 -10.95 -1.56 6.80
N ASN A 165 -9.98 -2.08 6.04
CA ASN A 165 -10.08 -2.16 4.59
C ASN A 165 -11.17 -3.12 4.13
N ALA A 166 -11.34 -4.27 4.79
CA ALA A 166 -12.40 -5.21 4.48
C ALA A 166 -13.78 -4.58 4.66
N GLN A 167 -14.00 -3.85 5.75
CA GLN A 167 -15.25 -3.13 5.98
C GLN A 167 -15.51 -2.07 4.91
N LEU A 168 -14.49 -1.28 4.56
CA LEU A 168 -14.60 -0.24 3.53
C LEU A 168 -14.94 -0.86 2.17
N LEU A 169 -14.24 -1.93 1.79
CA LEU A 169 -14.54 -2.67 0.56
C LEU A 169 -15.97 -3.23 0.56
N LYS A 170 -16.46 -3.75 1.69
CA LYS A 170 -17.83 -4.27 1.77
C LYS A 170 -18.89 -3.17 1.67
N GLN A 171 -18.57 -1.94 2.08
CA GLN A 171 -19.46 -0.78 1.96
C GLN A 171 -19.51 -0.26 0.51
N GLU A 172 -18.35 -0.13 -0.14
CA GLU A 172 -18.25 0.38 -1.51
C GLU A 172 -18.62 -0.69 -2.56
N TYR A 173 -18.32 -1.95 -2.28
CA TYR A 173 -18.58 -3.11 -3.14
C TYR A 173 -19.34 -4.20 -2.38
N PRO A 174 -20.66 -4.04 -2.16
CA PRO A 174 -21.46 -4.98 -1.36
C PRO A 174 -21.47 -6.41 -1.87
N ASP A 175 -21.32 -6.60 -3.18
CA ASP A 175 -21.29 -7.92 -3.83
C ASP A 175 -19.93 -8.61 -3.75
N THR A 176 -18.87 -7.91 -3.33
CA THR A 176 -17.55 -8.51 -3.18
C THR A 176 -17.51 -9.41 -1.95
N GLU A 177 -17.07 -10.65 -2.14
CA GLU A 177 -16.77 -11.60 -1.07
C GLU A 177 -15.36 -11.32 -0.55
N ILE A 178 -15.24 -11.16 0.76
CA ILE A 178 -13.98 -10.84 1.41
C ILE A 178 -13.66 -11.93 2.42
N VAL A 179 -12.47 -12.51 2.32
CA VAL A 179 -12.00 -13.60 3.17
C VAL A 179 -10.67 -13.22 3.82
N ILE A 180 -10.61 -13.21 5.15
CA ILE A 180 -9.41 -12.89 5.91
C ILE A 180 -8.81 -14.18 6.49
N PHE A 181 -7.61 -14.55 6.05
CA PHE A 181 -6.84 -15.67 6.60
C PHE A 181 -5.96 -15.21 7.75
N TYR A 182 -6.11 -15.80 8.92
CA TYR A 182 -5.43 -15.35 10.15
C TYR A 182 -4.98 -16.51 11.06
N ILE A 183 -4.04 -16.21 11.97
CA ILE A 183 -3.63 -17.13 13.05
C ILE A 183 -4.39 -16.76 14.33
N ASP A 184 -4.24 -15.51 14.78
CA ASP A 184 -4.98 -14.90 15.87
C ASP A 184 -5.42 -13.49 15.44
N MET A 185 -6.67 -13.14 15.69
CA MET A 185 -7.15 -11.78 15.46
C MET A 185 -6.76 -10.92 16.67
N ARG A 186 -5.88 -9.94 16.47
CA ARG A 186 -5.32 -9.13 17.57
C ARG A 186 -5.99 -7.77 17.66
N THR A 187 -7.21 -7.76 18.19
CA THR A 187 -8.10 -6.60 18.34
C THR A 187 -8.16 -6.10 19.79
N TRP A 188 -6.98 -5.89 20.38
CA TRP A 188 -6.81 -5.70 21.83
C TRP A 188 -7.13 -4.29 22.35
N ASP A 189 -7.09 -3.27 21.49
CA ASP A 189 -7.30 -1.88 21.90
C ASP A 189 -8.80 -1.50 21.91
N LYS A 190 -9.15 -0.40 22.58
CA LYS A 190 -10.52 0.04 22.85
C LYS A 190 -11.36 0.11 21.58
N GLY A 191 -12.46 -0.63 21.55
CA GLY A 191 -13.40 -0.64 20.43
C GLY A 191 -13.03 -1.59 19.29
N ASN A 192 -11.82 -2.19 19.28
CA ASN A 192 -11.40 -3.04 18.17
C ASN A 192 -12.08 -4.43 18.18
N GLU A 193 -12.39 -4.97 19.36
CA GLU A 193 -13.15 -6.23 19.44
C GLU A 193 -14.60 -6.04 18.97
N GLU A 194 -15.22 -4.92 19.35
CA GLU A 194 -16.53 -4.52 18.85
C GLU A 194 -16.50 -4.27 17.34
N TYR A 195 -15.42 -3.68 16.83
CA TYR A 195 -15.21 -3.49 15.41
C TYR A 195 -15.06 -4.81 14.65
N TYR A 196 -14.29 -5.76 15.20
CA TYR A 196 -14.16 -7.10 14.65
C TYR A 196 -15.50 -7.84 14.55
N ARG A 197 -16.34 -7.74 15.59
CA ARG A 197 -17.68 -8.32 15.57
C ARG A 197 -18.54 -7.70 14.47
N LYS A 198 -18.55 -6.38 14.34
CA LYS A 198 -19.26 -5.68 13.26
C LYS A 198 -18.81 -6.11 11.87
N VAL A 199 -17.51 -6.28 11.67
CA VAL A 199 -16.94 -6.78 10.41
C VAL A 199 -17.49 -8.17 10.07
N ARG A 200 -17.54 -9.07 11.05
CA ARG A 200 -18.11 -10.42 10.85
C ARG A 200 -19.62 -10.38 10.61
N GLU A 201 -20.35 -9.53 11.32
CA GLU A 201 -21.79 -9.29 11.12
C GLU A 201 -22.10 -8.73 9.73
N ALA A 202 -21.16 -7.98 9.13
CA ALA A 202 -21.25 -7.49 7.75
C ALA A 202 -21.00 -8.57 6.68
N GLY A 203 -20.82 -9.83 7.07
CA GLY A 203 -20.63 -10.95 6.16
C GLY A 203 -19.20 -11.14 5.65
N ILE A 204 -18.22 -10.48 6.27
CA ILE A 204 -16.79 -10.69 5.96
C ILE A 204 -16.34 -12.00 6.61
N LEU A 205 -15.82 -12.91 5.79
CA LEU A 205 -15.42 -14.24 6.23
C LEU A 205 -14.03 -14.21 6.85
N THR A 206 -13.84 -15.01 7.90
CA THR A 206 -12.57 -15.10 8.62
C THR A 206 -12.19 -16.57 8.78
N ILE A 207 -11.06 -16.96 8.22
CA ILE A 207 -10.56 -18.34 8.25
C ILE A 207 -9.33 -18.39 9.15
N ARG A 208 -9.38 -19.21 10.19
CA ARG A 208 -8.25 -19.40 11.10
C ARG A 208 -7.28 -20.42 10.53
N GLY A 209 -6.46 -19.97 9.59
CA GLY A 209 -5.44 -20.77 8.93
C GLY A 209 -4.40 -19.88 8.26
N LYS A 210 -3.12 -20.23 8.40
CA LYS A 210 -2.06 -19.60 7.61
C LYS A 210 -2.10 -20.17 6.19
N VAL A 211 -2.11 -19.28 5.19
CA VAL A 211 -2.00 -19.69 3.77
C VAL A 211 -0.63 -20.30 3.54
N GLY A 212 -0.61 -21.51 2.96
CA GLY A 212 0.61 -22.25 2.66
C GLY A 212 1.19 -21.94 1.28
N ASP A 213 0.32 -21.75 0.27
CA ASP A 213 0.74 -21.48 -1.11
C ASP A 213 -0.32 -20.67 -1.87
N ILE A 214 0.12 -19.99 -2.92
CA ILE A 214 -0.72 -19.28 -3.90
C ILE A 214 -0.29 -19.72 -5.29
N LYS A 215 -1.26 -20.18 -6.09
CA LYS A 215 -1.04 -20.55 -7.49
C LYS A 215 -1.94 -19.74 -8.41
N LEU A 216 -1.36 -19.25 -9.50
CA LEU A 216 -2.13 -18.63 -10.57
C LEU A 216 -2.68 -19.72 -11.50
N ASP A 217 -4.01 -19.78 -11.63
CA ASP A 217 -4.66 -20.45 -12.74
C ASP A 217 -4.69 -19.48 -13.92
N SER A 218 -3.84 -19.74 -14.92
CA SER A 218 -3.71 -18.90 -16.11
C SER A 218 -4.94 -18.94 -17.02
N GLU A 219 -5.73 -20.01 -17.00
CA GLU A 219 -6.92 -20.15 -17.85
C GLU A 219 -8.11 -19.42 -17.23
N ALA A 220 -8.30 -19.56 -15.91
CA ALA A 220 -9.36 -18.88 -15.17
C ALA A 220 -9.01 -17.43 -14.82
N ASN A 221 -7.73 -17.05 -14.92
CA ASN A 221 -7.17 -15.80 -14.41
C ASN A 221 -7.53 -15.56 -12.93
N LYS A 222 -7.30 -16.57 -12.09
CA LYS A 222 -7.59 -16.55 -10.65
C LYS A 222 -6.41 -17.03 -9.81
N LEU A 223 -6.34 -16.55 -8.59
CA LEU A 223 -5.33 -16.95 -7.61
C LEU A 223 -5.96 -17.98 -6.67
N THR A 224 -5.52 -19.24 -6.72
CA THR A 224 -5.93 -20.29 -5.80
C THR A 224 -5.04 -20.26 -4.55
N LEU A 225 -5.64 -19.98 -3.39
CA LEU A 225 -5.00 -20.02 -2.08
C LEU A 225 -5.29 -21.35 -1.41
N THR A 226 -4.26 -22.02 -0.91
CA THR A 226 -4.41 -23.22 -0.09
C THR A 226 -4.06 -22.91 1.37
N ALA A 227 -5.00 -23.17 2.29
CA ALA A 227 -4.81 -22.99 3.72
C ALA A 227 -5.38 -24.16 4.52
N SER A 228 -4.84 -24.39 5.71
CA SER A 228 -5.40 -25.35 6.67
C SER A 228 -6.27 -24.58 7.68
N ASP A 229 -7.59 -24.77 7.63
CA ASP A 229 -8.50 -24.19 8.62
C ASP A 229 -8.43 -25.01 9.91
N THR A 230 -7.85 -24.40 10.93
CA THR A 230 -7.63 -25.02 12.24
C THR A 230 -8.91 -25.18 13.06
N LEU A 231 -10.01 -24.51 12.70
CA LEU A 231 -11.29 -24.65 13.42
C LEU A 231 -12.10 -25.84 12.90
N THR A 232 -12.00 -26.14 11.61
CA THR A 232 -12.72 -27.23 10.96
C THR A 232 -11.84 -28.46 10.69
N ASN A 233 -10.52 -28.34 10.84
CA ASN A 233 -9.52 -29.32 10.43
C ASN A 233 -9.63 -29.72 8.94
N GLN A 234 -10.01 -28.76 8.08
CA GLN A 234 -10.14 -28.97 6.64
C GLN A 234 -9.09 -28.15 5.88
N ILE A 235 -8.67 -28.68 4.74
CA ILE A 235 -7.90 -27.92 3.77
C ILE A 235 -8.89 -27.09 2.96
N VAL A 236 -8.72 -25.77 3.01
CA VAL A 236 -9.48 -24.81 2.22
C VAL A 236 -8.68 -24.48 0.96
N ASN A 237 -9.32 -24.62 -0.19
CA ASN A 237 -8.86 -24.04 -1.45
C ASN A 237 -9.83 -22.93 -1.83
N LEU A 238 -9.33 -21.70 -1.93
CA LEU A 238 -10.12 -20.53 -2.29
C LEU A 238 -9.55 -19.90 -3.56
N ASP A 239 -10.40 -19.76 -4.59
CA ASP A 239 -10.04 -19.00 -5.77
C ASP A 239 -10.43 -17.53 -5.57
N ALA A 240 -9.42 -16.65 -5.50
CA ALA A 240 -9.57 -15.22 -5.34
C ALA A 240 -9.24 -14.48 -6.65
N ASP A 241 -9.92 -13.36 -6.87
CA ASP A 241 -9.62 -12.44 -7.97
C ASP A 241 -8.49 -11.46 -7.60
N LEU A 242 -8.37 -11.14 -6.30
CA LEU A 242 -7.34 -10.26 -5.75
C LEU A 242 -6.86 -10.81 -4.39
N VAL A 243 -5.54 -10.83 -4.18
CA VAL A 243 -4.93 -11.16 -2.90
C VAL A 243 -4.29 -9.91 -2.30
N VAL A 244 -4.58 -9.63 -1.04
CA VAL A 244 -4.06 -8.49 -0.29
C VAL A 244 -3.22 -8.99 0.89
N LEU A 245 -1.94 -8.65 0.88
CA LEU A 245 -0.96 -9.07 1.87
C LEU A 245 -0.89 -8.05 3.01
N SER A 246 -1.19 -8.49 4.22
CA SER A 246 -1.04 -7.67 5.43
C SER A 246 0.38 -7.82 5.97
N THR A 247 1.26 -7.10 5.30
CA THR A 247 2.71 -7.01 5.50
C THR A 247 3.09 -6.46 6.87
N GLY A 248 4.23 -6.90 7.37
CA GLY A 248 4.81 -6.42 8.62
C GLY A 248 5.45 -5.04 8.50
N MET A 249 5.72 -4.43 9.64
CA MET A 249 6.48 -3.19 9.76
C MET A 249 7.93 -3.52 10.13
N VAL A 250 8.89 -2.82 9.51
CA VAL A 250 10.31 -2.86 9.85
C VAL A 250 10.80 -1.43 10.15
N PRO A 251 11.92 -1.24 10.86
CA PRO A 251 12.50 0.09 11.05
C PRO A 251 12.74 0.81 9.72
N SER A 252 12.50 2.13 9.68
CA SER A 252 12.80 2.95 8.50
C SER A 252 14.29 2.86 8.14
N LYS A 253 14.60 2.70 6.85
CA LYS A 253 15.98 2.75 6.34
C LYS A 253 16.58 4.16 6.37
#